data_AF-A0A843RN60-F1
#
_entry.id   AF-A0A843RN60-F1
#
_cell.length_a   1.000
_cell.length_b   1.000
_cell.length_c   1.000
_cell.angle_alpha   90.00
_cell.angle_beta   90.00
_cell.angle_gamma   90.00
#
_symmetry.space_group_name_H-M   'P 1'
#
loop_
_entity.id
_entity.type
_entity.pdbx_description
1 polymer ?
#
loop_
_entity_poly.entity_id
_entity_poly.type
_entity_poly.pdbx_seq_one_letter_code
_entity_poly.pdbx_strand_id
1 'polypeptide(L)' 'MDIEAVLRKHEDALLAYPNVNAVGIGEDAGHPVIKVMVVRKVPEASLQPDQILPKELEGYALDVEEIGEIAAH' A
#
# COMPACT_ATOMS: atom_id res chain seq x y z
N MET A 1 1.06 -12.78 15.30
CA MET A 1 1.06 -11.35 14.97
C MET A 1 0.26 -11.25 13.70
N ASP A 2 -0.88 -10.60 13.77
CA ASP A 2 -1.89 -10.62 12.71
C ASP A 2 -1.62 -9.50 11.71
N ILE A 3 -1.91 -9.73 10.44
CA ILE A 3 -1.71 -8.73 9.37
C ILE A 3 -2.47 -7.43 9.66
N GLU A 4 -3.61 -7.50 10.35
CA GLU A 4 -4.36 -6.33 10.82
C GLU A 4 -3.57 -5.46 11.80
N ALA A 5 -2.82 -6.09 12.72
CA ALA A 5 -2.00 -5.35 13.67
C ALA A 5 -0.81 -4.68 12.98
N VAL A 6 -0.22 -5.37 11.99
CA VAL A 6 0.87 -4.81 11.17
C VAL A 6 0.37 -3.64 10.35
N LEU A 7 -0.74 -3.80 9.63
CA LEU A 7 -1.36 -2.73 8.85
C LEU A 7 -1.63 -1.53 9.74
N ARG A 8 -2.33 -1.71 10.86
CA ARG A 8 -2.73 -0.60 11.74
C ARG A 8 -1.55 0.16 12.35
N LYS A 9 -0.43 -0.53 12.58
CA LYS A 9 0.83 0.07 13.07
C LYS A 9 1.54 0.89 11.99
N HIS A 10 1.41 0.47 10.73
CA HIS A 10 2.06 1.10 9.58
C HIS A 10 1.10 1.98 8.75
N GLU A 11 -0.18 2.00 9.06
CA GLU A 11 -1.25 2.69 8.32
C GLU A 11 -0.96 4.17 8.17
N ASP A 12 -0.70 4.88 9.28
CA ASP A 12 -0.31 6.29 9.27
C ASP A 12 0.93 6.55 8.40
N ALA A 13 1.93 5.66 8.47
CA ALA A 13 3.15 5.80 7.69
C ALA A 13 2.87 5.60 6.20
N LEU A 14 2.04 4.63 5.83
CA LEU A 14 1.65 4.35 4.44
C LEU A 14 0.78 5.48 3.86
N LEU A 15 -0.18 5.98 4.63
CA LEU A 15 -1.02 7.12 4.24
C LEU A 15 -0.24 8.43 4.13
N ALA A 16 0.93 8.55 4.78
CA ALA A 16 1.82 9.69 4.63
C ALA A 16 2.59 9.70 3.29
N TYR A 17 2.61 8.58 2.53
CA TYR A 17 3.30 8.55 1.25
C TYR A 17 2.55 9.39 0.21
N PRO A 18 3.27 10.17 -0.61
CA PRO A 18 2.67 10.84 -1.74
C PRO A 18 2.10 9.77 -2.68
N ASN A 19 0.85 9.97 -3.11
CA ASN A 19 0.04 9.11 -3.99
C ASN A 19 -0.76 7.98 -3.31
N VAL A 20 -0.54 7.69 -2.02
CA VAL A 20 -1.38 6.71 -1.30
C VAL A 20 -2.72 7.35 -0.91
N ASN A 21 -3.82 6.70 -1.27
CA ASN A 21 -5.18 7.15 -0.94
C ASN A 21 -5.83 6.28 0.12
N ALA A 22 -5.62 4.98 0.03
CA ALA A 22 -6.16 4.03 0.99
C ALA A 22 -5.20 2.85 1.17
N VAL A 23 -5.31 2.21 2.31
CA VAL A 23 -4.63 0.96 2.63
C VAL A 23 -5.64 -0.02 3.19
N GLY A 24 -5.39 -1.31 2.96
CA GLY A 24 -6.28 -2.36 3.38
C GLY A 24 -5.60 -3.71 3.37
N ILE A 25 -6.38 -4.74 3.68
CA ILE A 25 -5.93 -6.12 3.70
C ILE A 25 -6.64 -6.84 2.56
N GLY A 26 -5.85 -7.43 1.69
CA GLY A 26 -6.33 -8.30 0.62
C GLY A 26 -5.84 -9.71 0.82
N GLU A 27 -6.17 -10.54 -0.15
CA GLU A 27 -5.64 -11.89 -0.28
C GLU A 27 -5.10 -12.04 -1.70
N ASP A 28 -3.85 -12.49 -1.82
CA ASP A 28 -3.22 -12.83 -3.09
C ASP A 28 -2.89 -14.32 -3.08
N ALA A 29 -3.41 -15.06 -4.06
CA ALA A 29 -3.21 -16.50 -4.19
C ALA A 29 -3.44 -17.32 -2.89
N GLY A 30 -4.41 -16.91 -2.06
CA GLY A 30 -4.71 -17.57 -0.78
C GLY A 30 -3.84 -17.13 0.40
N HIS A 31 -2.99 -16.12 0.22
CA HIS A 31 -2.15 -15.55 1.26
C HIS A 31 -2.57 -14.11 1.60
N PRO A 32 -2.63 -13.74 2.88
CA PRO A 32 -2.98 -12.38 3.28
C PRO A 32 -1.87 -11.40 2.86
N VAL A 33 -2.26 -10.32 2.18
CA VAL A 33 -1.35 -9.27 1.69
C VAL A 33 -1.88 -7.88 2.07
N ILE A 34 -0.97 -6.92 2.18
CA ILE A 34 -1.31 -5.53 2.46
C ILE A 34 -1.55 -4.83 1.13
N LYS A 35 -2.80 -4.44 0.87
CA LYS A 35 -3.17 -3.70 -0.33
C LYS A 35 -3.02 -2.21 -0.12
N VAL A 36 -2.26 -1.56 -1.01
CA VAL A 36 -2.06 -0.11 -1.01
C VAL A 36 -2.66 0.44 -2.30
N MET A 37 -3.67 1.28 -2.13
CA MET A 37 -4.40 1.87 -3.24
C MET A 37 -3.86 3.26 -3.52
N VAL A 38 -3.34 3.42 -4.74
CA VAL A 38 -2.78 4.68 -5.23
C VAL A 38 -3.60 5.22 -6.39
N VAL A 39 -3.68 6.55 -6.51
CA VAL A 39 -4.35 7.20 -7.65
C VAL A 39 -3.56 6.97 -8.94
N ARG A 40 -2.22 6.94 -8.85
CA ARG A 40 -1.35 6.73 -10.00
C ARG A 40 -0.09 5.98 -9.60
N LYS A 41 0.25 4.92 -10.34
CA LYS A 41 1.54 4.23 -10.30
C LYS A 41 2.56 5.10 -11.02
N VAL A 42 3.50 5.61 -10.23
CA VAL A 42 4.68 6.33 -10.73
C VAL A 42 5.84 5.34 -10.77
N PRO A 43 6.65 5.30 -11.85
CA PRO A 43 7.82 4.43 -11.89
C PRO A 43 8.80 4.79 -10.77
N GLU A 44 9.42 3.77 -10.15
CA GLU A 44 10.41 3.93 -9.07
C GLU A 44 11.54 4.90 -9.44
N ALA A 45 11.94 4.94 -10.72
CA ALA A 45 12.96 5.85 -11.24
C ALA A 45 12.59 7.34 -11.15
N SER A 46 11.30 7.67 -11.01
CA SER A 46 10.80 9.04 -10.82
C SER A 46 10.46 9.36 -9.37
N LEU A 47 10.54 8.37 -8.48
CA LEU A 47 10.30 8.53 -7.05
C LEU A 47 11.61 8.78 -6.31
N GLN A 48 11.56 9.60 -5.27
CA GLN A 48 12.66 9.64 -4.32
C GLN A 48 12.72 8.32 -3.54
N PRO A 49 13.89 7.87 -3.08
CA PRO A 49 14.01 6.61 -2.33
C PRO A 49 13.12 6.56 -1.08
N ASP A 50 12.84 7.72 -0.47
CA ASP A 50 11.93 7.86 0.67
C ASP A 50 10.43 7.76 0.29
N GLN A 51 10.12 7.89 -1.00
CA GLN A 51 8.76 7.76 -1.55
C GLN A 51 8.47 6.36 -2.11
N ILE A 52 9.48 5.48 -2.11
CA ILE A 52 9.32 4.10 -2.59
C ILE A 52 8.71 3.27 -1.46
N LEU A 53 7.52 2.74 -1.71
CA LEU A 53 6.87 1.84 -0.77
C LEU A 53 7.71 0.56 -0.58
N PRO A 54 7.80 0.03 0.64
CA PRO A 54 8.46 -1.25 0.88
C PRO A 54 7.70 -2.37 0.16
N LYS A 55 8.42 -3.41 -0.28
CA LYS A 55 7.80 -4.59 -0.92
C LYS A 55 7.14 -5.52 0.10
N GLU A 56 7.50 -5.40 1.36
CA GLU A 56 7.03 -6.25 2.46
C GLU A 56 7.04 -5.47 3.78
N LEU A 57 6.05 -5.68 4.64
CA LEU A 57 5.97 -5.14 6.00
C LEU A 57 5.83 -6.28 6.99
N GLU A 58 6.81 -6.41 7.90
CA GLU A 58 6.82 -7.41 8.98
C GLU A 58 6.50 -8.86 8.50
N GLY A 59 6.91 -9.23 7.27
CA GLY A 59 6.65 -10.55 6.68
C GLY A 59 5.46 -10.64 5.74
N TYR A 60 4.70 -9.55 5.56
CA TYR A 60 3.54 -9.48 4.66
C TYR A 60 3.83 -8.70 3.40
N ALA A 61 3.58 -9.30 2.24
CA ALA A 61 3.79 -8.65 0.95
C ALA A 61 2.87 -7.42 0.81
N LEU A 62 3.43 -6.35 0.23
CA LEU A 62 2.65 -5.17 -0.17
C LEU A 62 2.26 -5.31 -1.64
N ASP A 63 0.96 -5.26 -1.88
CA ASP A 63 0.39 -5.22 -3.21
C ASP A 63 -0.11 -3.80 -3.49
N VAL A 64 0.54 -3.12 -4.44
CA VAL A 64 0.19 -1.75 -4.80
C VAL A 64 -0.75 -1.80 -6.00
N GLU A 65 -1.98 -1.31 -5.83
CA GLU A 65 -3.00 -1.22 -6.88
C GLU A 65 -3.25 0.22 -7.28
N GLU A 66 -3.25 0.47 -8.60
CA GLU A 66 -3.70 1.75 -9.14
C GLU A 66 -5.21 1.67 -9.33
N ILE A 67 -5.95 2.48 -8.57
CA ILE A 67 -7.42 2.51 -8.65
C ILE A 67 -7.95 3.75 -9.39
N GLY A 68 -7.07 4.71 -9.73
CA GLY A 68 -7.47 5.99 -10.31
C GLY A 68 -8.14 6.92 -9.28
N GLU A 69 -8.73 8.02 -9.75
CA GLU A 69 -9.53 8.90 -8.88
C GLU A 69 -10.81 8.18 -8.46
N ILE A 70 -10.99 7.96 -7.16
CA ILE A 70 -12.25 7.42 -6.61
C ILE A 70 -13.30 8.54 -6.70
N ALA A 71 -13.98 8.64 -7.84
CA ALA A 71 -15.17 9.48 -7.94
C ALA A 71 -16.34 8.74 -7.30
N ALA A 72 -16.67 9.06 -6.05
CA ALA A 72 -17.97 8.71 -5.49
C ALA A 72 -19.04 9.52 -6.26
N HIS A 73 -19.91 8.84 -7.01
CA HIS A 73 -21.09 9.44 -7.64
C HIS A 73 -22.32 9.26 -6.74
#